data_AF-A0A0F8Y1E1-F1
#
_entry.id   AF-A0A0F8Y1E1-F1
#
_cell.length_a   1.000
_cell.length_b   1.000
_cell.length_c   1.000
_cell.angle_alpha   90.00
_cell.angle_beta   90.00
_cell.angle_gamma   90.00
#
_symmetry.space_group_name_H-M   'P 1'
#
loop_
_entity.id
_entity.type
_entity.pdbx_description
1 polymer ?
#
loop_
_entity_poly.entity_id
_entity_poly.type
_entity_poly.pdbx_seq_one_letter_code
_entity_poly.pdbx_strand_id
1 'polypeptide(L)'
;MATKAKEIDLEALAAPFPPEDIEWRVGHSNADKTSALALAYVTNRAVMERLDKVCGAANWRNEYEPWRDKGILCGVSIRIADEWVTKYDGADSTAIEATKGGFSGSMKRAVVQWGVGRYLYKLENIWCKARPTKNGKSCVLAETPTLPRWALPDDYEGDG
;
A
#
# COMPACT_ATOMS: atom_id res chain seq x y z
N MET A 1 10.32 37.78 6.04
CA MET A 1 9.58 37.06 7.09
C MET A 1 9.83 35.58 6.89
N ALA A 2 10.29 34.86 7.92
CA ALA A 2 10.47 33.42 7.84
C ALA A 2 9.07 32.77 7.86
N THR A 3 8.69 32.12 6.77
CA THR A 3 7.50 31.26 6.72
C THR A 3 7.69 30.17 7.77
N LYS A 4 6.85 30.11 8.80
CA LYS A 4 6.87 28.97 9.73
C LYS A 4 6.70 27.70 8.90
N ALA A 5 7.64 26.77 9.03
CA ALA A 5 7.50 25.45 8.41
C ALA A 5 6.19 24.83 8.91
N LYS A 6 5.39 24.29 7.99
CA LYS A 6 4.19 23.54 8.34
C LYS A 6 4.64 22.33 9.16
N GLU A 7 4.17 22.24 10.40
CA GLU A 7 4.41 21.08 11.26
C GLU A 7 3.74 19.86 10.61
N ILE A 8 4.52 18.81 10.35
CA ILE A 8 4.04 17.58 9.72
C ILE A 8 3.53 16.66 10.82
N ASP A 9 2.22 16.42 10.84
CA ASP A 9 1.61 15.41 11.68
C ASP A 9 1.88 14.02 11.09
N LEU A 10 2.97 13.38 11.53
CA LEU A 10 3.35 12.05 11.05
C LEU A 10 2.36 10.96 11.47
N GLU A 11 1.55 11.17 12.51
CA GLU A 11 0.56 10.17 12.96
C GLU A 11 -0.57 10.03 11.93
N ALA A 12 -0.92 11.12 11.24
CA ALA A 12 -1.90 11.11 10.15
C ALA A 12 -1.51 10.21 8.96
N LEU A 13 -0.24 9.84 8.80
CA LEU A 13 0.19 8.84 7.80
C LEU A 13 -0.41 7.47 8.09
N ALA A 14 -0.66 7.13 9.35
CA ALA A 14 -1.17 5.84 9.78
C ALA A 14 -2.70 5.73 9.73
N ALA A 15 -3.42 6.84 9.49
CA ALA A 15 -4.88 6.82 9.44
C ALA A 15 -5.40 5.85 8.36
N PRO A 16 -6.55 5.18 8.59
CA PRO A 16 -7.17 4.33 7.59
C PRO A 16 -7.36 5.01 6.23
N PHE A 17 -7.38 4.22 5.17
CA PHE A 17 -7.69 4.71 3.83
C PHE A 17 -9.20 4.55 3.60
N PRO A 18 -9.81 5.44 2.81
CA PRO A 18 -11.19 5.24 2.42
C PRO A 18 -11.29 3.94 1.58
N PRO A 19 -12.41 3.19 1.66
CA PRO A 19 -12.54 1.88 1.00
C PRO A 19 -12.27 1.89 -0.50
N GLU A 20 -12.60 2.99 -1.19
CA GLU A 20 -12.34 3.18 -2.61
C GLU A 20 -10.84 3.19 -2.98
N ASP A 21 -9.96 3.50 -2.02
CA ASP A 21 -8.51 3.44 -2.19
C ASP A 21 -7.91 2.05 -1.85
N ILE A 22 -8.75 1.15 -1.32
CA ILE A 22 -8.36 -0.22 -1.00
C ILE A 22 -8.70 -1.14 -2.16
N GLU A 23 -7.66 -1.77 -2.70
CA GLU A 23 -7.78 -2.82 -3.70
C GLU A 23 -7.57 -4.20 -3.06
N TRP A 24 -8.18 -5.21 -3.67
CA TRP A 24 -8.10 -6.59 -3.22
C TRP A 24 -7.45 -7.45 -4.29
N ARG A 25 -6.45 -8.25 -3.88
CA ARG A 25 -5.85 -9.27 -4.75
C ARG A 25 -6.01 -10.66 -4.17
N VAL A 26 -5.94 -11.63 -5.07
CA VAL A 26 -5.88 -13.05 -4.70
C VAL A 26 -4.54 -13.33 -4.00
N GLY A 27 -4.63 -13.86 -2.79
CA GLY A 27 -3.53 -14.50 -2.07
C GLY A 27 -3.48 -16.00 -2.40
N HIS A 28 -3.66 -16.84 -1.39
CA HIS A 28 -3.79 -18.28 -1.59
C HIS A 28 -5.19 -18.63 -2.15
N SER A 29 -5.29 -19.67 -2.97
CA SER A 29 -6.57 -20.18 -3.49
C SER A 29 -6.65 -21.69 -3.33
N ASN A 30 -7.85 -22.21 -3.11
CA ASN A 30 -8.10 -23.64 -3.05
C ASN A 30 -7.78 -24.35 -4.38
N ALA A 31 -7.80 -25.69 -4.36
CA ALA A 31 -7.38 -26.51 -5.50
C ALA A 31 -8.26 -26.31 -6.74
N ASP A 32 -9.57 -26.20 -6.53
CA ASP A 32 -10.61 -25.99 -7.55
C ASP A 32 -10.80 -24.52 -7.95
N LYS A 33 -10.06 -23.59 -7.34
CA LYS A 33 -10.04 -22.16 -7.71
C LYS A 33 -11.39 -21.45 -7.56
N THR A 34 -12.22 -21.94 -6.65
CA THR A 34 -13.56 -21.41 -6.31
C THR A 34 -13.55 -20.55 -5.04
N SER A 35 -12.48 -20.60 -4.25
CA SER A 35 -12.30 -19.75 -3.06
C SER A 35 -10.85 -19.31 -2.93
N ALA A 36 -10.66 -18.05 -2.52
CA ALA A 36 -9.35 -17.47 -2.35
C ALA A 36 -9.30 -16.51 -1.16
N LEU A 37 -8.13 -16.44 -0.52
CA LEU A 37 -7.79 -15.43 0.44
C LEU A 37 -7.74 -14.06 -0.26
N ALA A 38 -8.51 -13.10 0.25
CA ALA A 38 -8.49 -11.73 -0.22
C ALA A 38 -7.46 -10.92 0.56
N LEU A 39 -6.46 -10.36 -0.14
CA LEU A 39 -5.42 -9.53 0.44
C LEU A 39 -5.64 -8.07 0.06
N ALA A 40 -5.89 -7.23 1.06
CA ALA A 40 -6.03 -5.79 0.88
C ALA A 40 -4.67 -5.12 0.59
N TYR A 41 -4.66 -4.13 -0.28
CA TYR A 41 -3.51 -3.25 -0.52
C TYR A 41 -3.97 -1.89 -1.05
N VAL A 42 -3.12 -0.87 -0.88
CA VAL A 42 -3.31 0.44 -1.51
C VAL A 42 -2.48 0.55 -2.79
N THR A 43 -2.94 1.38 -3.73
CA THR A 43 -2.15 1.73 -4.90
C THR A 43 -1.03 2.71 -4.54
N ASN A 44 -0.01 2.82 -5.39
CA ASN A 44 1.01 3.86 -5.22
C ASN A 44 0.43 5.27 -5.32
N ARG A 45 -0.66 5.47 -6.07
CA ARG A 45 -1.31 6.79 -6.19
C ARG A 45 -1.91 7.22 -4.86
N ALA A 46 -2.68 6.35 -4.21
CA ALA A 46 -3.23 6.60 -2.88
C ALA A 46 -2.11 6.87 -1.85
N VAL A 47 -0.98 6.16 -1.93
CA VAL A 47 0.20 6.43 -1.09
C VAL A 47 0.77 7.83 -1.33
N MET A 48 0.95 8.24 -2.59
CA MET A 48 1.47 9.57 -2.94
C MET A 48 0.51 10.67 -2.47
N GLU A 49 -0.79 10.50 -2.68
CA GLU A 49 -1.81 11.45 -2.21
C GLU A 49 -1.82 11.58 -0.69
N ARG A 50 -1.62 10.48 0.05
CA ARG A 50 -1.47 10.51 1.51
C ARG A 50 -0.22 11.31 1.93
N LEU A 51 0.92 11.07 1.28
CA LEU A 51 2.16 11.79 1.56
C LEU A 51 2.03 13.28 1.23
N ASP A 52 1.39 13.62 0.11
CA ASP A 52 1.12 15.01 -0.27
C ASP A 52 0.18 15.71 0.72
N LYS A 53 -0.89 15.03 1.16
CA LYS A 53 -1.84 15.58 2.14
C LYS A 53 -1.18 15.87 3.49
N VAL A 54 -0.39 14.92 3.99
CA VAL A 54 0.21 14.98 5.32
C VAL A 54 1.48 15.82 5.34
N CYS A 55 2.46 15.45 4.51
CA CYS A 55 3.77 16.09 4.49
C CYS A 55 3.76 17.36 3.63
N GLY A 56 2.96 17.41 2.57
CA GLY A 56 3.11 18.37 1.49
C GLY A 56 4.11 17.87 0.44
N ALA A 57 3.80 18.07 -0.84
CA ALA A 57 4.57 17.53 -1.97
C ALA A 57 6.07 17.92 -1.97
N ALA A 58 6.44 19.04 -1.34
CA ALA A 58 7.83 19.48 -1.23
C ALA A 58 8.60 18.85 -0.04
N ASN A 59 7.91 18.15 0.87
CA ASN A 59 8.46 17.64 2.13
C ASN A 59 8.55 16.12 2.20
N TRP A 60 8.34 15.44 1.08
CA TRP A 60 8.67 14.03 0.94
C TRP A 60 9.36 13.81 -0.41
N ARG A 61 10.15 12.74 -0.49
CA ARG A 61 10.75 12.28 -1.74
C ARG A 61 10.92 10.78 -1.67
N ASN A 62 11.08 10.18 -2.84
CA ASN A 62 11.49 8.80 -2.96
C ASN A 62 12.66 8.67 -3.93
N GLU A 63 13.51 7.70 -3.64
CA GLU A 63 14.63 7.29 -4.48
C GLU A 63 14.56 5.79 -4.69
N TYR A 64 15.13 5.34 -5.81
CA TYR A 64 15.16 3.94 -6.18
C TYR A 64 16.56 3.56 -6.63
N GLU A 65 17.00 2.38 -6.21
CA GLU A 65 18.23 1.78 -6.66
C GLU A 65 18.01 0.30 -7.02
N PRO A 66 18.67 -0.21 -8.07
CA PRO A 66 18.75 -1.65 -8.30
C PRO A 66 19.38 -2.34 -7.09
N TRP A 67 18.80 -3.45 -6.66
CA TRP A 67 19.27 -4.22 -5.51
C TRP A 67 19.36 -5.70 -5.85
N ARG A 68 20.58 -6.24 -5.93
CA ARG A 68 20.84 -7.62 -6.43
C ARG A 68 20.25 -7.81 -7.85
N ASP A 69 20.18 -9.05 -8.33
CA ASP A 69 19.81 -9.36 -9.72
C ASP A 69 18.41 -8.83 -10.11
N LYS A 70 17.40 -9.02 -9.24
CA LYS A 70 16.00 -8.69 -9.55
C LYS A 70 15.32 -7.79 -8.53
N GLY A 71 16.01 -7.32 -7.50
CA GLY A 71 15.41 -6.46 -6.49
C GLY A 71 15.46 -4.99 -6.87
N ILE A 72 14.49 -4.22 -6.39
CA ILE A 72 14.50 -2.76 -6.37
C ILE A 72 14.43 -2.35 -4.90
N LEU A 73 15.41 -1.57 -4.43
CA LEU A 73 15.32 -0.89 -3.13
C LEU A 73 14.67 0.48 -3.35
N CYS A 74 13.75 0.85 -2.48
CA CYS A 74 13.16 2.18 -2.43
C CYS A 74 13.46 2.82 -1.08
N GLY A 75 14.00 4.04 -1.11
CA GLY A 75 14.06 4.92 0.04
C GLY A 75 12.93 5.94 -0.03
N VAL A 76 12.14 6.08 1.03
CA VAL A 76 11.18 7.18 1.17
C VAL A 76 11.64 8.09 2.30
N SER A 77 11.95 9.34 1.95
CA SER A 77 12.36 10.38 2.90
C SER A 77 11.21 11.34 3.19
N ILE A 78 11.07 11.73 4.46
CA ILE A 78 10.19 12.81 4.90
C ILE A 78 11.04 13.86 5.62
N ARG A 79 10.79 15.14 5.36
CA ARG A 79 11.50 16.24 5.99
C ARG A 79 10.93 16.55 7.38
N ILE A 80 11.70 16.33 8.43
CA ILE A 80 11.28 16.54 9.83
C ILE A 80 12.17 17.65 10.41
N ALA A 81 11.54 18.73 10.89
CA ALA A 81 12.18 20.00 11.27
C ALA A 81 12.94 20.67 10.11
N ASP A 82 14.10 20.13 9.72
CA ASP A 82 14.87 20.50 8.51
C ASP A 82 15.73 19.34 7.98
N GLU A 83 15.57 18.14 8.55
CA GLU A 83 16.36 16.96 8.21
C GLU A 83 15.55 15.98 7.38
N TRP A 84 16.21 15.33 6.42
CA TRP A 84 15.62 14.23 5.67
C TRP A 84 15.85 12.93 6.44
N VAL A 85 14.77 12.37 6.97
CA VAL A 85 14.80 11.02 7.55
C VAL A 85 14.32 10.05 6.48
N THR A 86 15.11 9.04 6.13
CA THR A 86 14.78 8.04 5.09
C THR A 86 14.52 6.68 5.69
N LYS A 87 13.52 5.96 5.16
CA LYS A 87 13.27 4.54 5.44
C LYS A 87 13.31 3.75 4.15
N TYR A 88 13.98 2.60 4.19
CA TYR A 88 14.24 1.77 3.01
C TYR A 88 13.55 0.42 3.11
N ASP A 89 12.98 -0.05 2.01
CA ASP A 89 12.54 -1.44 1.84
C ASP A 89 12.68 -1.85 0.36
N GLY A 90 12.65 -3.14 0.09
CA GLY A 90 12.87 -3.71 -1.22
C GLY A 90 11.74 -4.62 -1.68
N ALA A 91 11.61 -4.77 -2.99
CA ALA A 91 10.75 -5.78 -3.60
C ALA A 91 11.41 -6.34 -4.86
N ASP A 92 11.13 -7.60 -5.14
CA ASP A 92 11.58 -8.24 -6.38
C ASP A 92 10.74 -7.76 -7.58
N SER A 93 11.41 -7.66 -8.71
CA SER A 93 10.85 -7.38 -10.03
C SER A 93 9.98 -8.56 -10.47
N THR A 94 8.70 -8.32 -10.79
CA THR A 94 7.76 -9.39 -11.17
C THR A 94 7.91 -9.79 -12.64
N ALA A 95 7.89 -11.08 -12.98
CA ALA A 95 8.11 -11.56 -14.36
C ALA A 95 7.10 -11.05 -15.44
N ILE A 96 5.99 -10.42 -15.04
CA ILE A 96 4.89 -10.01 -15.93
C ILE A 96 5.02 -8.53 -16.37
N GLU A 97 5.62 -7.67 -15.53
CA GLU A 97 6.06 -6.30 -15.85
C GLU A 97 7.23 -5.93 -14.91
N ALA A 98 8.41 -6.52 -15.15
CA ALA A 98 9.54 -6.56 -14.22
C ALA A 98 9.86 -5.22 -13.57
N THR A 99 9.90 -4.16 -14.35
CA THR A 99 10.23 -2.82 -13.85
C THR A 99 9.10 -2.29 -12.96
N LYS A 100 7.86 -2.15 -13.45
CA LYS A 100 6.79 -1.45 -12.70
C LYS A 100 6.40 -2.15 -11.39
N GLY A 101 6.45 -3.48 -11.35
CA GLY A 101 6.12 -4.26 -10.15
C GLY A 101 7.13 -4.06 -9.01
N GLY A 102 8.43 -4.05 -9.33
CA GLY A 102 9.50 -3.86 -8.34
C GLY A 102 9.47 -2.48 -7.70
N PHE A 103 9.35 -1.41 -8.50
CA PHE A 103 9.25 -0.03 -8.00
C PHE A 103 8.00 0.18 -7.14
N SER A 104 6.84 -0.31 -7.59
CA SER A 104 5.60 -0.15 -6.84
C SER A 104 5.61 -0.93 -5.54
N GLY A 105 6.12 -2.17 -5.58
CA GLY A 105 6.25 -3.04 -4.42
C GLY A 105 7.18 -2.45 -3.35
N SER A 106 8.38 -2.00 -3.74
CA SER A 106 9.38 -1.48 -2.81
C SER A 106 8.92 -0.18 -2.16
N MET A 107 8.33 0.74 -2.92
CA MET A 107 7.77 1.99 -2.36
C MET A 107 6.67 1.71 -1.35
N LYS A 108 5.69 0.84 -1.68
CA LYS A 108 4.60 0.48 -0.76
C LYS A 108 5.12 -0.15 0.52
N ARG A 109 6.21 -0.91 0.46
CA ARG A 109 6.83 -1.49 1.65
C ARG A 109 7.61 -0.46 2.47
N ALA A 110 8.35 0.44 1.81
CA ALA A 110 9.07 1.52 2.49
C ALA A 110 8.13 2.44 3.28
N VAL A 111 6.98 2.82 2.70
CA VAL A 111 5.99 3.68 3.39
C VAL A 111 5.28 3.00 4.56
N VAL A 112 5.23 1.66 4.61
CA VAL A 112 4.70 0.93 5.77
C VAL A 112 5.51 1.26 7.02
N GLN A 113 6.81 1.50 6.90
CA GLN A 113 7.65 1.91 8.03
C GLN A 113 7.34 3.33 8.53
N TRP A 114 6.68 4.15 7.71
CA TRP A 114 6.10 5.45 8.09
C TRP A 114 4.66 5.34 8.63
N GLY A 115 4.05 4.16 8.56
CA GLY A 115 2.70 3.89 9.07
C GLY A 115 1.64 3.77 7.97
N VAL A 116 1.95 4.24 6.75
CA VAL A 116 1.02 4.23 5.62
C VAL A 116 0.60 2.80 5.28
N GLY A 117 -0.72 2.54 5.38
CA GLY A 117 -1.31 1.23 5.07
C GLY A 117 -0.85 0.10 6.00
N ARG A 118 -0.12 0.39 7.10
CA ARG A 118 0.39 -0.65 8.02
C ARG A 118 -0.75 -1.43 8.69
N TYR A 119 -1.89 -0.79 8.92
CA TYR A 119 -3.06 -1.42 9.52
C TYR A 119 -3.66 -2.54 8.66
N LEU A 120 -3.46 -2.52 7.32
CA LEU A 120 -3.97 -3.55 6.43
C LEU A 120 -3.37 -4.94 6.73
N TYR A 121 -2.16 -4.99 7.29
CA TYR A 121 -1.53 -6.24 7.75
C TYR A 121 -2.16 -6.83 9.02
N LYS A 122 -3.04 -6.07 9.69
CA LYS A 122 -3.79 -6.53 10.87
C LYS A 122 -5.18 -7.06 10.52
N LEU A 123 -5.60 -6.97 9.25
CA LEU A 123 -6.85 -7.57 8.81
C LEU A 123 -6.78 -9.08 8.97
N GLU A 124 -7.88 -9.67 9.42
CA GLU A 124 -8.00 -11.12 9.49
C GLU A 124 -7.98 -11.73 8.08
N ASN A 125 -7.67 -13.02 8.00
CA ASN A 125 -7.67 -13.74 6.73
C ASN A 125 -9.12 -13.95 6.25
N ILE A 126 -9.57 -13.13 5.31
CA ILE A 126 -10.91 -13.24 4.73
C ILE A 126 -10.86 -14.10 3.48
N TRP A 127 -11.57 -15.23 3.49
CA TRP A 127 -11.77 -16.08 2.33
C TRP A 127 -13.03 -15.66 1.59
N CYS A 128 -12.90 -15.39 0.30
CA CYS A 128 -14.00 -14.98 -0.57
C CYS A 128 -14.23 -15.99 -1.68
N LYS A 129 -15.42 -15.94 -2.29
CA LYS A 129 -15.68 -16.63 -3.54
C LYS A 129 -14.74 -16.12 -4.63
N ALA A 130 -14.15 -17.06 -5.35
CA ALA A 130 -13.28 -16.81 -6.49
C ALA A 130 -13.81 -17.53 -7.73
N ARG A 131 -13.32 -17.13 -8.89
CA ARG A 131 -13.59 -17.82 -10.15
C ARG A 131 -12.29 -18.06 -10.93
N PRO A 132 -12.13 -19.22 -11.58
CA PRO A 132 -10.98 -19.47 -12.44
C PRO A 132 -10.88 -18.44 -13.58
N THR A 133 -9.66 -18.08 -13.96
CA THR A 133 -9.41 -17.32 -15.19
C THR A 133 -9.66 -18.17 -16.43
N LYS A 134 -9.76 -17.55 -17.61
CA LYS A 134 -10.05 -18.25 -18.88
C LYS A 134 -9.09 -19.42 -19.19
N ASN A 135 -7.85 -19.37 -18.70
CA ASN A 135 -6.85 -20.42 -18.91
C ASN A 135 -6.78 -21.46 -17.78
N GLY A 136 -7.59 -21.31 -16.72
CA GLY A 136 -7.65 -22.22 -15.57
C GLY A 136 -6.42 -22.22 -14.66
N LYS A 137 -5.37 -21.43 -14.96
CA LYS A 137 -4.10 -21.45 -14.20
C LYS A 137 -4.11 -20.55 -12.97
N SER A 138 -5.06 -19.61 -12.90
CA SER A 138 -5.22 -18.67 -11.79
C SER A 138 -6.70 -18.42 -11.52
N CYS A 139 -7.01 -17.65 -10.48
CA CYS A 139 -8.36 -17.18 -10.21
C CYS A 139 -8.38 -15.67 -9.98
N VAL A 140 -9.58 -15.11 -10.01
CA VAL A 140 -9.88 -13.75 -9.57
C VAL A 140 -10.94 -13.82 -8.48
N LEU A 141 -10.90 -12.86 -7.56
CA LEU A 141 -11.97 -12.68 -6.58
C LEU A 141 -13.28 -12.38 -7.34
N ALA A 142 -14.34 -13.12 -7.02
CA ALA A 142 -15.67 -12.90 -7.58
C ALA A 142 -16.45 -11.86 -6.76
N GLU A 143 -16.07 -11.70 -5.50
CA GLU A 143 -16.57 -10.72 -4.54
C GLU A 143 -15.39 -10.19 -3.72
N THR A 144 -15.51 -8.96 -3.22
CA THR A 144 -14.52 -8.34 -2.34
C THR A 144 -15.08 -8.21 -0.92
N PRO A 145 -14.26 -8.42 0.12
CA PRO A 145 -14.69 -8.17 1.49
C PRO A 145 -15.10 -6.72 1.74
N THR A 146 -15.89 -6.52 2.80
CA THR A 146 -16.05 -5.21 3.43
C THR A 146 -14.98 -5.05 4.51
N LEU A 147 -14.47 -3.82 4.68
CA LEU A 147 -13.47 -3.51 5.70
C LEU A 147 -14.15 -3.31 7.05
N PRO A 148 -13.67 -3.94 8.14
CA PRO A 148 -14.26 -3.76 9.46
C PRO A 148 -14.17 -2.30 9.91
N ARG A 149 -15.09 -1.86 10.79
CA ARG A 149 -15.20 -0.45 11.24
C ARG A 149 -13.88 0.19 11.72
N TRP A 150 -13.01 -0.58 12.38
CA TRP A 150 -11.71 -0.08 12.87
C TRP A 150 -10.69 0.19 11.75
N ALA A 151 -10.90 -0.39 10.57
CA ALA A 151 -10.08 -0.25 9.37
C ALA A 151 -10.66 0.76 8.37
N LEU A 152 -11.68 1.52 8.78
CA LEU A 152 -12.31 2.59 8.02
C LEU A 152 -11.94 3.97 8.62
N PRO A 153 -11.94 5.04 7.83
CA PRO A 153 -11.80 6.40 8.37
C PRO A 153 -12.85 6.70 9.44
N ASP A 154 -12.50 7.55 10.42
CA ASP A 154 -13.41 7.89 11.51
C ASP A 154 -14.70 8.57 10.99
N ASP A 155 -14.55 9.39 9.95
CA ASP A 155 -15.61 10.13 9.24
C ASP A 155 -16.31 9.32 8.14
N TYR A 156 -16.02 8.03 8.00
CA TYR A 156 -16.72 7.18 7.04
C TYR A 156 -18.16 6.88 7.49
N GLU A 157 -19.13 7.26 6.67
CA GLU A 157 -20.57 7.12 6.96
C GLU A 157 -21.20 5.82 6.40
N GLY A 158 -20.42 4.98 5.70
CA GLY A 158 -20.90 3.69 5.17
C GLY A 158 -20.77 2.53 6.15
N ASP A 159 -21.37 1.39 5.80
CA ASP A 159 -21.26 0.16 6.57
C ASP A 159 -19.84 -0.45 6.46
N GLY A 160 -19.38 -1.06 7.55
CA GLY A 160 -18.12 -1.81 7.65
C GLY A 160 -18.34 -3.30 7.89
#